data_AF-A0A928TAK0-F1
#
_entry.id   AF-A0A928TAK0-F1
#
_cell.length_a   1.000
_cell.length_b   1.000
_cell.length_c   1.000
_cell.angle_alpha   90.00
_cell.angle_beta   90.00
_cell.angle_gamma   90.00
#
_symmetry.space_group_name_H-M   'P 1'
#
loop_
_entity.id
_entity.type
_entity.pdbx_description
1 polymer ?
#
loop_
_entity_poly.entity_id
_entity_poly.type
_entity_poly.pdbx_seq_one_letter_code
_entity_poly.pdbx_strand_id
1 'polypeptide(L)'
;MIQGLQVTLSATELQQLCTQRAEHHRERAAFYKNQHDTLRAAIRSAQYTGADPKGTLRRQHADHLLASQELDFIASHLDMEERYQLDRHDMQRLGVCNGNGYSGTDEDIPF
;
A
#
# COMPACT_ATOMS: atom_id res chain seq x y z
N MET A 1 21.73 9.66 -18.72
CA MET A 1 21.08 9.69 -17.40
C MET A 1 20.74 8.25 -17.06
N ILE A 2 21.26 7.67 -15.97
CA ILE A 2 21.08 6.24 -15.65
C ILE A 2 19.74 6.09 -14.92
N GLN A 3 18.81 5.32 -15.48
CA GLN A 3 17.48 5.09 -14.92
C GLN A 3 17.48 4.04 -13.80
N GLY A 4 18.33 4.22 -12.78
CA GLY A 4 18.34 3.36 -11.58
C GLY A 4 18.32 1.85 -11.86
N LEU A 5 17.79 1.07 -10.93
CA LEU A 5 17.53 -0.36 -11.10
C LEU A 5 16.11 -0.56 -11.65
N GLN A 6 15.99 -1.35 -12.71
CA GLN A 6 14.73 -1.73 -13.33
C GLN A 6 14.64 -3.26 -13.41
N VAL A 7 13.43 -3.79 -13.25
CA VAL A 7 13.18 -5.23 -13.30
C VAL A 7 12.11 -5.52 -14.33
N THR A 8 12.33 -6.54 -15.17
CA THR A 8 11.36 -6.97 -16.18
C THR A 8 10.62 -8.21 -15.72
N LEU A 9 9.30 -8.12 -15.63
CA LEU A 9 8.41 -9.19 -15.19
C LEU A 9 7.51 -9.64 -16.35
N SER A 10 7.00 -10.87 -16.28
CA SER A 10 5.88 -11.27 -17.14
C SER A 10 4.57 -10.63 -16.69
N ALA A 11 3.61 -10.50 -17.60
CA ALA A 11 2.25 -10.06 -17.28
C ALA A 11 1.60 -10.87 -16.15
N THR A 12 1.77 -12.20 -16.17
CA THR A 12 1.24 -13.10 -15.14
C THR A 12 1.80 -12.81 -13.76
N GLU A 13 3.12 -12.61 -13.64
CA GLU A 13 3.76 -12.24 -12.37
C GLU A 13 3.27 -10.87 -11.89
N LEU A 14 3.17 -9.90 -12.80
CA LEU A 14 2.67 -8.57 -12.46
C LEU A 14 1.21 -8.61 -11.99
N GLN A 15 0.35 -9.40 -12.65
CA GLN A 15 -1.04 -9.61 -12.25
C GLN A 15 -1.13 -10.19 -10.84
N GLN A 16 -0.31 -11.19 -10.53
CA GLN A 16 -0.26 -11.80 -9.19
C GLN A 16 0.18 -10.79 -8.13
N LEU A 17 1.23 -10.02 -8.40
CA LEU A 17 1.71 -8.98 -7.48
C LEU A 17 0.65 -7.90 -7.23
N CYS A 18 0.00 -7.41 -8.29
CA CYS A 18 -1.10 -6.45 -8.18
C CYS A 18 -2.26 -7.01 -7.36
N THR A 19 -2.66 -8.27 -7.60
CA THR A 19 -3.78 -8.92 -6.91
C THR A 19 -3.48 -9.11 -5.42
N GLN A 20 -2.30 -9.64 -5.08
CA GLN A 20 -1.88 -9.81 -3.68
C GLN A 20 -1.79 -8.47 -2.96
N ARG A 21 -1.24 -7.45 -3.62
CA ARG A 21 -1.12 -6.13 -3.03
C ARG A 21 -2.50 -5.47 -2.86
N ALA A 22 -3.40 -5.64 -3.82
CA ALA A 22 -4.78 -5.15 -3.72
C ALA A 22 -5.49 -5.78 -2.52
N GLU A 23 -5.35 -7.10 -2.31
CA GLU A 23 -5.91 -7.81 -1.16
C GLU A 23 -5.39 -7.25 0.18
N HIS A 24 -4.07 -7.05 0.30
CA HIS A 24 -3.49 -6.41 1.47
C HIS A 24 -4.10 -5.02 1.74
N HIS A 25 -4.28 -4.21 0.70
CA HIS A 25 -4.93 -2.90 0.82
C HIS A 25 -6.40 -3.01 1.23
N ARG A 26 -7.16 -4.01 0.74
CA ARG A 26 -8.55 -4.26 1.19
C ARG A 26 -8.61 -4.65 2.67
N GLU A 27 -7.70 -5.50 3.14
CA GLU A 27 -7.61 -5.87 4.55
C GLU A 27 -7.32 -4.64 5.43
N ARG A 28 -6.38 -3.79 5.00
CA ARG A 28 -6.05 -2.53 5.69
C ARG A 28 -7.23 -1.56 5.71
N ALA A 29 -7.94 -1.41 4.60
CA ALA A 29 -9.15 -0.60 4.55
C ALA A 29 -10.19 -1.13 5.54
N ALA A 30 -10.48 -2.43 5.54
CA ALA A 30 -11.42 -3.06 6.48
C ALA A 30 -11.02 -2.83 7.94
N PHE A 31 -9.72 -2.96 8.26
CA PHE A 31 -9.19 -2.66 9.59
C PHE A 31 -9.48 -1.22 10.01
N TYR A 32 -9.16 -0.23 9.17
CA TYR A 32 -9.38 1.18 9.50
C TYR A 32 -10.85 1.55 9.59
N LYS A 33 -11.70 0.94 8.77
CA LYS A 33 -13.16 1.07 8.88
C LYS A 33 -13.66 0.57 10.24
N ASN A 34 -13.24 -0.64 10.65
CA ASN A 34 -13.63 -1.22 11.93
C ASN A 34 -13.15 -0.35 13.11
N GLN A 35 -11.94 0.20 13.03
CA GLN A 35 -11.43 1.13 14.04
C GLN A 35 -12.25 2.42 14.10
N HIS A 36 -12.57 3.02 12.96
CA HIS A 36 -13.41 4.21 12.88
C HIS A 36 -14.78 3.96 13.52
N ASP A 37 -15.41 2.83 13.21
CA ASP A 37 -16.73 2.48 13.73
C ASP A 37 -16.70 2.21 15.25
N THR A 38 -15.64 1.56 15.73
CA THR A 38 -15.41 1.35 17.18
C THR A 38 -15.17 2.67 17.92
N LEU A 39 -14.35 3.56 17.36
CA LEU A 39 -14.11 4.91 17.90
C LEU A 39 -15.36 5.78 17.87
N ARG A 40 -16.22 5.62 16.85
CA ARG A 40 -17.53 6.29 16.80
C ARG A 40 -18.42 5.87 17.97
N ALA A 41 -18.38 4.59 18.37
CA ALA A 41 -19.12 4.10 19.53
C ALA A 41 -18.53 4.60 20.87
N ALA A 42 -17.20 4.69 20.97
CA ALA A 42 -16.51 5.11 22.20
C ALA A 42 -16.54 6.64 22.45
N ILE A 43 -16.47 7.48 21.41
CA ILE A 43 -16.40 8.94 21.54
C ILE A 43 -17.81 9.58 21.68
N ARG A 44 -18.73 8.96 22.42
CA ARG A 44 -19.86 9.71 23.01
C ARG A 44 -19.47 10.44 24.30
N SER A 45 -18.29 10.18 24.86
CA SER A 45 -17.90 10.64 26.21
C SER A 45 -16.64 11.51 26.31
N ALA A 46 -15.92 11.80 25.22
CA ALA A 46 -14.63 12.50 25.32
C ALA A 46 -14.63 13.85 24.58
N GLN A 47 -14.41 14.92 25.35
CA GLN A 47 -14.24 16.29 24.88
C GLN A 47 -12.93 16.49 24.10
N TYR A 48 -13.04 17.41 23.15
CA TYR A 48 -12.07 18.02 22.24
C TYR A 48 -10.60 18.06 22.72
N THR A 49 -9.75 17.21 22.13
CA THR A 49 -8.31 17.46 21.96
C THR A 49 -8.08 17.74 20.47
N GLY A 50 -7.20 18.67 20.11
CA GLY A 50 -7.06 19.21 18.73
C GLY A 50 -6.63 18.24 17.63
N ALA A 51 -6.61 16.94 17.88
CA ALA A 51 -6.46 15.91 16.85
C ALA A 51 -7.86 15.44 16.40
N ASP A 52 -8.04 15.19 15.10
CA ASP A 52 -9.22 14.49 14.56
C ASP A 52 -8.89 13.03 14.20
N PRO A 53 -8.79 12.11 15.19
CA PRO A 53 -8.56 10.69 14.94
C PRO A 53 -9.57 10.07 13.97
N LYS A 54 -10.84 10.54 13.99
CA LYS A 54 -11.88 10.02 13.11
C LYS A 54 -11.59 10.41 11.66
N GLY A 55 -11.25 11.67 11.42
CA GLY A 55 -10.81 12.16 10.12
C GLY A 55 -9.61 11.39 9.58
N THR A 56 -8.61 11.14 10.42
CA THR A 56 -7.41 10.36 10.06
C THR A 56 -7.76 8.93 9.66
N LEU A 57 -8.53 8.21 10.47
CA LEU A 57 -8.92 6.83 10.17
C LEU A 57 -9.79 6.74 8.92
N ARG A 58 -10.71 7.69 8.72
CA ARG A 58 -11.53 7.77 7.51
C ARG A 58 -10.67 7.99 6.26
N ARG A 59 -9.67 8.87 6.36
CA ARG A 59 -8.71 9.11 5.27
C ARG A 59 -7.91 7.85 4.97
N GLN A 60 -7.33 7.21 5.98
CA GLN A 60 -6.57 5.97 5.82
C GLN A 60 -7.42 4.85 5.19
N HIS A 61 -8.68 4.70 5.61
CA HIS A 61 -9.62 3.77 4.94
C HIS A 61 -9.80 4.11 3.45
N ALA A 62 -10.05 5.37 3.12
CA ALA A 62 -10.24 5.80 1.73
C ALA A 62 -8.98 5.61 0.88
N ASP A 63 -7.81 5.96 1.41
CA ASP A 63 -6.52 5.83 0.73
C ASP A 63 -6.23 4.36 0.41
N HIS A 64 -6.43 3.45 1.37
CA HIS A 64 -6.23 2.02 1.15
C HIS A 64 -7.27 1.45 0.17
N LEU A 65 -8.52 1.90 0.22
CA LEU A 65 -9.56 1.45 -0.72
C LEU A 65 -9.28 1.90 -2.16
N LEU A 66 -8.85 3.15 -2.35
CA LEU A 66 -8.47 3.66 -3.67
C LEU A 66 -7.26 2.88 -4.22
N ALA A 67 -6.25 2.65 -3.38
CA ALA A 67 -5.08 1.88 -3.76
C ALA A 67 -5.42 0.44 -4.19
N SER A 68 -6.36 -0.23 -3.50
CA SER A 68 -6.78 -1.57 -3.93
C SER A 68 -7.52 -1.54 -5.27
N GLN A 69 -8.42 -0.57 -5.47
CA GLN A 69 -9.16 -0.42 -6.73
C GLN A 69 -8.24 -0.14 -7.92
N GLU A 70 -7.21 0.69 -7.73
CA GLU A 70 -6.25 0.98 -8.79
C GLU A 70 -5.43 -0.27 -9.16
N LEU A 71 -4.99 -1.05 -8.17
CA LEU A 71 -4.26 -2.30 -8.41
C LEU A 71 -5.14 -3.36 -9.09
N ASP A 72 -6.42 -3.45 -8.71
CA ASP A 72 -7.40 -4.32 -9.36
C ASP A 72 -7.63 -3.91 -10.83
N PHE A 73 -7.69 -2.60 -11.10
CA PHE A 73 -7.78 -2.09 -12.46
C PHE A 73 -6.55 -2.47 -13.27
N ILE A 74 -5.34 -2.26 -12.75
CA ILE A 74 -4.10 -2.64 -13.44
C ILE A 74 -4.09 -4.15 -13.72
N ALA A 75 -4.33 -4.99 -12.71
CA ALA A 75 -4.31 -6.45 -12.83
C ALA A 75 -5.28 -6.99 -13.89
N SER A 76 -6.41 -6.31 -14.11
CA SER A 76 -7.43 -6.70 -15.09
C SER A 76 -7.19 -6.19 -16.51
N HIS A 77 -6.21 -5.29 -16.71
CA HIS A 77 -5.94 -4.63 -17.99
C HIS A 77 -4.52 -4.88 -18.53
N LEU A 78 -3.78 -5.84 -17.95
CA LEU A 78 -2.50 -6.27 -18.50
C LEU A 78 -2.72 -7.07 -19.78
N ASP A 79 -1.94 -6.75 -20.81
CA ASP A 79 -1.70 -7.66 -21.93
C ASP A 79 -0.86 -8.84 -21.43
N MET A 80 -1.42 -10.05 -21.54
CA MET A 80 -0.84 -11.28 -21.01
C MET A 80 0.33 -11.83 -21.84
N GLU A 81 0.50 -11.35 -23.08
CA GLU A 81 1.60 -11.77 -23.96
C GLU A 81 2.86 -10.89 -23.80
N GLU A 82 2.73 -9.78 -23.07
CA GLU A 82 3.81 -8.80 -22.91
C GLU A 82 4.62 -8.97 -21.61
N ARG A 83 5.75 -8.24 -21.58
CA ARG A 83 6.61 -8.09 -20.40
C ARG A 83 6.64 -6.64 -19.99
N TYR A 84 6.56 -6.41 -18.68
CA TYR A 84 6.50 -5.08 -18.09
C TYR A 84 7.79 -4.76 -17.37
N GLN A 85 8.25 -3.53 -17.53
CA GLN A 85 9.42 -3.03 -16.84
C GLN A 85 8.97 -2.18 -15.66
N LEU A 86 9.37 -2.57 -14.46
CA LEU A 86 9.10 -1.83 -13.24
C LEU A 86 10.32 -1.04 -12.82
N ASP A 87 10.09 0.22 -12.47
CA ASP A 87 11.09 1.01 -11.77
C ASP A 87 11.03 0.77 -10.26
N ARG A 88 11.88 1.47 -9.52
CA ARG A 88 11.94 1.35 -8.06
C ARG A 88 10.64 1.78 -7.38
N HIS A 89 9.99 2.83 -7.86
CA HIS A 89 8.75 3.34 -7.27
C HIS A 89 7.62 2.31 -7.46
N ASP A 90 7.53 1.71 -8.64
CA ASP A 90 6.55 0.66 -8.92
C ASP A 90 6.80 -0.60 -8.07
N MET A 91 8.06 -0.99 -7.92
CA MET A 91 8.44 -2.09 -7.02
C MET A 91 8.07 -1.81 -5.55
N GLN A 92 8.24 -0.57 -5.07
CA GLN A 92 7.84 -0.17 -3.72
C GLN A 92 6.32 -0.20 -3.56
N ARG A 93 5.60 0.28 -4.57
CA ARG A 93 4.14 0.31 -4.59
C ARG A 93 3.56 -1.10 -4.51
N LEU A 94 4.11 -2.04 -5.28
CA LEU A 94 3.74 -3.46 -5.27
C LEU A 94 4.20 -4.20 -4.01
N GLY A 95 4.98 -3.55 -3.15
CA GLY A 95 5.52 -4.17 -1.93
C GLY A 95 6.65 -5.16 -2.17
N VAL A 96 7.27 -5.12 -3.35
CA VAL A 96 8.44 -5.96 -3.72
C VAL A 96 9.68 -5.50 -2.96
N CYS A 97 9.82 -4.19 -2.74
CA CYS A 97 10.89 -3.63 -1.92
C CYS A 97 10.35 -2.62 -0.90
N ASN A 98 11.01 -2.54 0.25
CA ASN A 98 10.63 -1.58 1.27
C ASN A 98 10.96 -0.15 0.82
N GLY A 99 10.05 0.79 1.15
CA GLY A 99 10.23 2.22 0.91
C GLY A 99 11.50 2.82 1.52
N ASN A 100 12.07 2.14 2.51
CA ASN A 100 13.35 2.49 3.10
C ASN A 100 14.47 2.08 2.15
N GLY A 101 14.84 2.99 1.24
CA GLY A 101 16.24 3.05 0.86
C GLY A 101 17.07 3.09 2.14
N TYR A 102 18.13 2.28 2.20
CA TYR A 102 19.20 2.32 3.18
C TYR A 102 19.27 3.70 3.87
N SER A 103 18.56 3.87 4.99
CA SER A 103 18.89 4.93 5.93
C SER A 103 20.06 4.34 6.68
N GLY A 104 21.27 4.70 6.26
CA GLY A 104 22.48 4.39 7.01
C GLY A 104 22.38 5.02 8.38
N THR A 105 21.73 4.31 9.30
CA THR A 105 22.09 4.33 10.71
C THR A 105 22.76 2.98 10.91
N ASP A 106 24.08 3.00 10.80
CA ASP A 106 24.96 2.05 11.47
C ASP A 106 24.42 1.86 12.89
N GLU A 107 23.81 0.73 13.17
CA GLU A 107 23.66 0.09 14.49
C GLU A 107 22.61 -1.01 14.34
N ASP A 108 23.09 -2.20 13.95
CA ASP A 108 22.77 -3.46 14.63
C ASP A 108 23.12 -4.64 13.72
N ILE A 109 24.43 -4.96 13.72
CA ILE A 109 24.88 -6.33 13.60
C ILE A 109 24.95 -6.86 15.04
N PRO A 110 24.28 -7.97 15.33
CA PRO A 110 25.06 -9.10 15.79
C PRO A 110 24.65 -10.41 15.11
N PHE A 111 25.68 -11.03 14.52
CA PHE A 111 25.90 -12.45 14.20
C PHE A 111 24.70 -13.39 14.01
#